data_AF-A0A442EQT9-F1
#
_entry.id   AF-A0A442EQT9-F1
#
_cell.length_a   1.000
_cell.length_b   1.000
_cell.length_c   1.000
_cell.angle_alpha   90.00
_cell.angle_beta   90.00
_cell.angle_gamma   90.00
#
_symmetry.space_group_name_H-M   'P 1'
#
loop_
_entity.id
_entity.type
_entity.pdbx_description
1 polymer ?
#
loop_
_entity_poly.entity_id
_entity_poly.type
_entity_poly.pdbx_seq_one_letter_code
_entity_poly.pdbx_strand_id
1 'polypeptide(L)' 'MNGVDPEVYLTDALERMVSGATTNDQLHELLVWNWKAAREAKRAAA' A
#
# COMPACT_ATOMS: atom_id res chain seq x y z
N MET A 1 9.47 -0.78 -13.92
CA MET A 1 9.19 -1.46 -12.63
C MET A 1 7.73 -1.18 -12.27
N ASN A 2 6.80 -2.05 -12.66
CA ASN A 2 5.36 -2.10 -12.27
C ASN A 2 4.48 -0.82 -12.35
N GLY A 3 4.97 0.30 -12.90
CA GLY A 3 4.26 1.58 -12.94
C GLY A 3 4.00 2.18 -11.56
N VAL A 4 4.78 1.78 -10.55
CA VAL A 4 4.71 2.27 -9.18
C VAL A 4 5.98 3.05 -8.89
N ASP A 5 5.81 4.23 -8.31
CA ASP A 5 6.92 4.98 -7.71
C ASP A 5 7.39 4.22 -6.46
N PRO A 6 8.64 3.71 -6.45
CA PRO A 6 9.15 2.92 -5.33
C PRO A 6 9.22 3.69 -4.01
N GLU A 7 9.51 4.99 -4.04
CA GLU A 7 9.66 5.80 -2.84
C GLU A 7 8.30 6.05 -2.18
N VAL A 8 7.29 6.34 -3.00
CA VAL A 8 5.91 6.53 -2.53
C VAL A 8 5.36 5.24 -1.90
N TYR A 9 5.58 4.10 -2.55
CA TYR A 9 5.14 2.81 -2.03
C TYR A 9 5.83 2.46 -0.71
N LEU A 10 7.16 2.58 -0.66
CA LEU A 10 7.92 2.21 0.54
C LEU A 10 7.59 3.12 1.72
N THR A 11 7.43 4.42 1.50
CA THR A 11 7.07 5.36 2.56
C THR A 11 5.73 5.00 3.19
N ASP A 12 4.70 4.79 2.36
CA ASP A 12 3.35 4.43 2.84
C ASP A 12 3.33 3.05 3.53
N ALA A 13 4.00 2.06 2.96
CA ALA A 13 4.08 0.72 3.56
C ALA A 13 4.78 0.74 4.92
N LEU A 14 5.90 1.47 5.04
CA LEU A 14 6.63 1.61 6.30
C LEU A 14 5.79 2.37 7.33
N GLU A 15 5.14 3.47 6.95
CA GLU A 15 4.27 4.23 7.84
C GLU A 15 3.13 3.36 8.41
N ARG A 16 2.49 2.54 7.57
CA ARG A 16 1.44 1.60 7.99
C ARG A 16 1.96 0.54 8.96
N MET A 17 3.18 0.04 8.75
CA MET A 17 3.79 -0.96 9.64
C MET A 17 4.13 -0.36 11.00
N VAL A 18 4.80 0.80 11.03
CA VAL A 18 5.27 1.41 12.27
C VAL A 18 4.17 2.07 13.09
N SER A 19 3.10 2.53 12.44
CA SER A 19 1.91 3.06 13.13
C SER A 19 1.02 1.97 13.73
N GLY A 20 1.25 0.70 13.39
CA GLY A 20 0.36 -0.40 13.75
C GLY A 20 -0.98 -0.39 12.99
N ALA A 21 -1.10 0.40 11.93
CA ALA A 21 -2.29 0.47 11.07
C ALA A 21 -2.49 -0.80 10.22
N THR A 22 -1.54 -1.73 10.22
CA THR A 22 -1.65 -3.01 9.52
C THR A 22 -1.23 -4.13 10.46
N THR A 23 -2.17 -5.03 10.76
CA THR A 23 -1.92 -6.21 11.60
C THR A 23 -1.22 -7.32 10.82
N ASN A 24 -0.70 -8.32 11.52
CA ASN A 24 0.04 -9.42 10.89
C ASN A 24 -0.78 -10.17 9.82
N ASP A 25 -2.07 -10.39 10.07
CA ASP A 25 -2.99 -11.01 9.11
C ASP A 25 -3.27 -10.14 7.88
N GLN A 26 -3.04 -8.83 7.98
CA GLN A 26 -3.24 -7.85 6.91
C GLN A 26 -1.94 -7.49 6.16
N LEU A 27 -0.79 -8.08 6.50
CA LEU A 27 0.49 -7.79 5.81
C LEU A 27 0.42 -7.97 4.29
N HIS A 28 -0.44 -8.87 3.83
CA HIS A 28 -0.67 -9.10 2.40
C HIS A 28 -1.20 -7.85 1.68
N GLU A 29 -1.87 -6.92 2.36
CA GLU A 29 -2.31 -5.65 1.79
C GLU A 29 -1.15 -4.72 1.43
N LEU A 30 0.02 -4.92 2.06
CA LEU A 30 1.24 -4.15 1.78
C LEU A 30 1.95 -4.65 0.53
N LEU A 31 1.57 -5.79 -0.06
CA LEU A 31 2.15 -6.24 -1.31
C LEU A 31 1.91 -5.19 -2.40
N VAL A 32 2.95 -4.85 -3.17
CA VAL A 32 2.92 -3.76 -4.18
C VAL A 32 1.68 -3.78 -5.06
N TRP A 33 1.25 -4.96 -5.51
CA TRP A 33 0.07 -5.10 -6.37
C TRP A 33 -1.25 -4.83 -5.64
N ASN A 34 -1.39 -5.28 -4.40
CA ASN A 34 -2.57 -5.03 -3.57
C ASN A 34 -2.64 -3.55 -3.17
N TRP A 35 -1.51 -2.98 -2.77
CA TRP A 35 -1.38 -1.56 -2.47
C TRP A 35 -1.81 -0.68 -3.66
N LYS A 36 -1.30 -1.00 -4.85
CA LYS A 36 -1.63 -0.29 -6.09
C LYS A 36 -3.12 -0.39 -6.39
N ALA A 37 -3.69 -1.60 -6.37
CA ALA A 37 -5.09 -1.85 -6.65
C ALA A 37 -6.02 -1.09 -5.67
N ALA A 38 -5.67 -1.07 -4.37
CA ALA A 38 -6.42 -0.33 -3.37
C ALA A 38 -6.42 1.19 -3.63
N ARG A 39 -5.30 1.75 -4.08
CA ARG A 39 -5.22 3.17 -4.45
C ARG A 39 -5.97 3.50 -5.72
N GLU A 40 -5.94 2.61 -6.72
CA GLU A 40 -6.74 2.75 -7.95
C GLU A 40 -8.24 2.72 -7.63
N ALA A 41 -8.68 1.80 -6.76
CA ALA A 41 -10.06 1.75 -6.27
C ALA A 41 -10.45 3.03 -5.51
N LYS A 42 -9.58 3.54 -4.62
CA LYS A 42 -9.79 4.83 -3.93
C LYS A 42 -9.92 6.01 -4.90
N ARG A 43 -9.10 6.04 -5.96
CA ARG A 43 -9.16 7.08 -7.01
C ARG A 43 -10.45 7.01 -7.83
N ALA A 44 -10.93 5.80 -8.11
CA ALA A 44 -12.17 5.61 -8.88
C ALA A 44 -13.44 5.94 -8.08
N ALA A 45 -13.37 5.86 -6.74
CA ALA A 45 -14.48 6.17 -5.84
C ALA A 45 -14.57 7.65 -5.42
N ALA A 46 -13.57 8.46 -5.79
CA ALA A 46 -13.50 9.90 -5.51
C ALA A 46 -14.06 10.71 -6.68
#